data_AF-A0A1Y2CP12-F1
#
_entry.id   AF-A0A1Y2CP12-F1
#
_cell.length_a   1.000
_cell.length_b   1.000
_cell.length_c   1.000
_cell.angle_alpha   90.00
_cell.angle_beta   90.00
_cell.angle_gamma   90.00
#
_symmetry.space_group_name_H-M   'P 1'
#
loop_
_entity.id
_entity.type
_entity.pdbx_description
1 polymer ?
#
loop_
_entity_poly.entity_id
_entity_poly.type
_entity_poly.pdbx_seq_one_letter_code
_entity_poly.pdbx_strand_id
1 'polypeptide(L)'
;DKYGFKKSYKYISKKRQEEYEVYYQKVLERREQKWNLLLEEHGGKFPPKSTKLKRFIRKGIPGYIRSYCWLYYSGAKEEMSNNEGLYVKLLNCEFEEKNKGLTKKNSKALDCIYCVEKDLFRTFPDNKYFEVDSSVLEMETNKNSTSPSEKYYVNPYIGSLRNILVAFVYYSLPKSDNGYGGTSYTIGYCQSLNYIAGLLLLIFSQNNEDLFKSNATAIEEMCFWVFATLIGKILPKEMYGENGMEGAIIEQELLWNLIIAENGRKFGVKKVAKWKKDMEKKNNIMNGLDGVPESENLTKLGILTFKWMTTCFVGILPIETVLRVWDCIFTEGSITILRVTLTLLRIYENDISKNDDELEGWDFINVIKIYELY
;
A
#
# COMPACT_ATOMS: atom_id res chain seq x y z
N ASP A 1 -9.08 -13.93 -8.88
CA ASP A 1 -9.39 -12.93 -9.91
C ASP A 1 -8.22 -12.92 -10.89
N LYS A 2 -8.16 -11.96 -11.83
CA LYS A 2 -7.05 -11.90 -12.78
C LYS A 2 -5.69 -11.58 -12.15
N TYR A 3 -5.67 -11.07 -10.92
CA TYR A 3 -4.45 -10.77 -10.17
C TYR A 3 -3.96 -11.95 -9.34
N GLY A 4 -4.67 -13.07 -9.35
CA GLY A 4 -4.27 -14.30 -8.65
C GLY A 4 -4.88 -14.49 -7.26
N PHE A 5 -5.70 -13.56 -6.77
CA PHE A 5 -6.37 -13.68 -5.47
C PHE A 5 -7.59 -14.61 -5.53
N LYS A 6 -7.94 -15.28 -4.43
CA LYS A 6 -9.17 -16.09 -4.40
C LYS A 6 -10.41 -15.18 -4.45
N LYS A 7 -11.37 -15.49 -5.33
CA LYS A 7 -12.66 -14.77 -5.36
C LYS A 7 -13.51 -15.23 -4.17
N SER A 8 -14.03 -14.28 -3.39
CA SER A 8 -14.99 -14.55 -2.31
C SER A 8 -16.39 -14.15 -2.72
N TYR A 9 -17.36 -15.06 -2.52
CA TYR A 9 -18.78 -14.84 -2.80
C TYR A 9 -19.60 -14.67 -1.52
N LYS A 10 -18.94 -14.45 -0.37
CA LYS A 10 -19.60 -14.34 0.95
C LYS A 10 -20.63 -13.22 0.99
N TYR A 11 -20.40 -12.14 0.25
CA TYR A 11 -21.23 -10.92 0.32
C TYR A 11 -21.81 -10.48 -1.03
N ILE A 12 -21.21 -10.89 -2.14
CA ILE A 12 -21.70 -10.62 -3.49
C ILE A 12 -21.82 -11.96 -4.19
N SER A 13 -22.97 -12.22 -4.80
CA SER A 13 -23.19 -13.46 -5.52
C SER A 13 -22.26 -13.55 -6.72
N LYS A 14 -21.83 -14.78 -7.04
CA LYS A 14 -21.00 -15.06 -8.22
C LYS A 14 -21.58 -14.45 -9.50
N LYS A 15 -22.90 -14.61 -9.70
CA LYS A 15 -23.63 -14.05 -10.85
C LYS A 15 -23.46 -12.53 -10.97
N ARG A 16 -23.65 -11.78 -9.88
CA ARG A 16 -23.52 -10.32 -9.89
C ARG A 16 -22.08 -9.89 -10.20
N GLN A 17 -21.10 -10.62 -9.66
CA GLN A 17 -19.69 -10.36 -9.94
C GLN A 17 -19.35 -10.60 -11.43
N GLU A 18 -19.86 -11.68 -12.02
CA GLU A 18 -19.67 -11.98 -13.45
C GLU A 18 -20.34 -10.93 -14.35
N GLU A 19 -21.56 -10.50 -14.02
CA GLU A 19 -22.27 -9.42 -14.73
C GLU A 19 -21.47 -8.11 -14.69
N TYR A 20 -20.94 -7.74 -13.52
CA TYR A 20 -20.09 -6.57 -13.36
C TYR A 20 -18.79 -6.69 -14.16
N GLU A 21 -18.12 -7.85 -14.13
CA GLU A 21 -16.88 -8.09 -14.88
C GLU A 21 -17.11 -7.93 -16.39
N VAL A 22 -18.21 -8.47 -16.93
CA VAL A 22 -18.58 -8.32 -18.35
C VAL A 22 -18.86 -6.85 -18.70
N TYR A 23 -19.60 -6.14 -17.86
CA TYR A 23 -19.87 -4.71 -18.07
C TYR A 23 -18.58 -3.88 -18.02
N TYR A 24 -17.75 -4.10 -17.00
CA TYR A 24 -16.54 -3.32 -16.74
C TYR A 24 -15.46 -3.61 -17.79
N GLN A 25 -15.37 -4.83 -18.32
CA GLN A 25 -14.46 -5.18 -19.41
C GLN A 25 -14.70 -4.30 -20.65
N LYS A 26 -15.97 -4.07 -21.03
CA LYS A 26 -16.32 -3.14 -22.13
C LYS A 26 -15.93 -1.70 -21.85
N VAL A 27 -15.85 -1.30 -20.58
CA VAL A 27 -15.36 0.03 -20.18
C VAL A 27 -13.84 0.07 -20.33
N LEU A 28 -13.12 -0.97 -19.88
CA LEU A 28 -11.66 -1.06 -20.00
C LEU A 28 -11.21 -1.00 -21.46
N GLU A 29 -11.82 -1.75 -22.36
CA GLU A 29 -11.51 -1.74 -23.80
C GLU A 29 -11.68 -0.35 -24.42
N ARG A 30 -12.80 0.33 -24.10
CA ARG A 30 -13.05 1.70 -24.56
C ARG A 30 -12.07 2.73 -23.98
N ARG A 31 -11.50 2.47 -22.80
CA ARG A 31 -10.47 3.33 -22.18
C ARG A 31 -9.11 3.08 -22.81
N GLU A 32 -8.78 1.82 -23.04
CA GLU A 32 -7.56 1.41 -23.73
C GLU A 32 -7.45 2.04 -25.10
N GLN A 33 -8.49 1.95 -25.94
CA GLN A 33 -8.51 2.61 -27.26
C GLN A 33 -8.22 4.12 -27.17
N LYS A 34 -8.79 4.80 -26.16
CA LYS A 34 -8.54 6.23 -25.96
C LYS A 34 -7.09 6.50 -25.55
N TRP A 35 -6.52 5.67 -24.69
CA TRP A 35 -5.12 5.77 -24.28
C TRP A 35 -4.17 5.50 -25.43
N ASN A 36 -4.46 4.52 -26.30
CA ASN A 36 -3.66 4.24 -27.49
C ASN A 36 -3.61 5.46 -28.41
N LEU A 37 -4.77 6.07 -28.69
CA LEU A 37 -4.84 7.32 -29.46
C LEU A 37 -4.05 8.46 -28.78
N LEU A 38 -4.13 8.58 -27.45
CA LEU A 38 -3.37 9.60 -26.73
C LEU A 38 -1.85 9.37 -26.84
N LEU A 39 -1.39 8.12 -26.81
CA LEU A 39 0.02 7.79 -26.98
C LEU A 39 0.48 8.04 -28.43
N GLU A 40 -0.35 7.67 -29.42
CA GLU A 40 -0.11 7.95 -30.84
C GLU A 40 0.03 9.46 -31.11
N GLU A 41 -0.86 10.28 -30.56
CA GLU A 41 -0.77 11.75 -30.61
C GLU A 41 0.57 12.29 -30.08
N HIS A 42 1.25 11.53 -29.21
CA HIS A 42 2.53 11.89 -28.60
C HIS A 42 3.71 11.01 -29.08
N GLY A 43 3.59 10.40 -30.26
CA GLY A 43 4.67 9.62 -30.88
C GLY A 43 5.04 8.37 -30.08
N GLY A 44 4.06 7.72 -29.45
CA GLY A 44 4.24 6.52 -28.62
C GLY A 44 4.82 6.79 -27.23
N LYS A 45 5.01 8.07 -26.85
CA LYS A 45 5.58 8.46 -25.55
C LYS A 45 4.48 8.89 -24.57
N PHE A 46 4.79 8.81 -23.28
CA PHE A 46 3.90 9.33 -22.25
C PHE A 46 3.76 10.86 -22.37
N PRO A 47 2.53 11.39 -22.43
CA PRO A 47 2.29 12.81 -22.62
C PRO A 47 2.74 13.64 -21.39
N PRO A 48 3.06 14.94 -21.57
CA PRO A 48 3.34 15.82 -20.44
C PRO A 48 2.10 16.02 -19.56
N LYS A 49 2.33 16.46 -18.31
CA LYS A 49 1.26 16.75 -17.35
C LYS A 49 0.30 17.80 -17.91
N SER A 50 -0.96 17.42 -18.06
CA SER A 50 -2.02 18.27 -18.62
C SER A 50 -3.38 17.94 -18.00
N THR A 51 -4.36 18.84 -18.15
CA THR A 51 -5.74 18.59 -17.72
C THR A 51 -6.39 17.42 -18.47
N LYS A 52 -6.03 17.22 -19.75
CA LYS A 52 -6.44 16.05 -20.56
C LYS A 52 -5.90 14.77 -19.94
N LEU A 53 -4.58 14.69 -19.72
CA LEU A 53 -3.94 13.52 -19.11
C LEU A 53 -4.51 13.23 -17.72
N LYS A 54 -4.69 14.26 -16.88
CA LYS A 54 -5.30 14.11 -15.55
C LYS A 54 -6.67 13.44 -15.60
N ARG A 55 -7.51 13.79 -16.59
CA ARG A 55 -8.82 13.15 -16.80
C ARG A 55 -8.69 11.70 -17.26
N PHE A 56 -7.68 11.37 -18.05
CA PHE A 56 -7.41 10.00 -18.50
C PHE A 56 -6.98 9.12 -17.32
N ILE A 57 -6.03 9.59 -16.50
CA ILE A 57 -5.55 8.90 -15.31
C ILE A 57 -6.70 8.65 -14.31
N ARG A 58 -7.50 9.68 -14.00
CA ARG A 58 -8.69 9.51 -13.13
C ARG A 58 -9.68 8.47 -13.68
N LYS A 59 -9.74 8.30 -15.01
CA LYS A 59 -10.56 7.30 -15.71
C LYS A 59 -9.90 5.93 -15.83
N GLY A 60 -8.65 5.80 -15.41
CA GLY A 60 -7.88 4.56 -15.31
C GLY A 60 -6.82 4.45 -16.39
N ILE A 61 -5.62 4.09 -15.95
CA ILE A 61 -4.52 3.71 -16.84
C ILE A 61 -4.76 2.27 -17.32
N PRO A 62 -4.55 1.91 -18.60
CA PRO A 62 -4.68 0.54 -19.09
C PRO A 62 -3.68 -0.39 -18.40
N GLY A 63 -4.08 -1.66 -18.24
CA GLY A 63 -3.27 -2.65 -17.52
C GLY A 63 -1.85 -2.76 -18.04
N TYR A 64 -1.67 -2.89 -19.35
CA TYR A 64 -0.39 -3.18 -20.00
C TYR A 64 0.67 -2.07 -19.90
N ILE A 65 0.27 -0.79 -19.68
CA ILE A 65 1.21 0.33 -19.49
C ILE A 65 1.29 0.82 -18.05
N ARG A 66 0.52 0.23 -17.13
CA ARG A 66 0.33 0.80 -15.78
C ARG A 66 1.64 0.93 -15.01
N SER A 67 2.42 -0.14 -14.94
CA SER A 67 3.73 -0.16 -14.27
C SER A 67 4.67 0.95 -14.80
N TYR A 68 4.83 1.04 -16.12
CA TYR A 68 5.64 2.05 -16.78
C TYR A 68 5.11 3.48 -16.60
N CYS A 69 3.79 3.63 -16.60
CA CYS A 69 3.13 4.91 -16.36
C CYS A 69 3.38 5.41 -14.93
N TRP A 70 3.30 4.51 -13.93
CA TRP A 70 3.65 4.84 -12.54
C TRP A 70 5.13 5.17 -12.39
N LEU A 71 6.02 4.37 -12.98
CA LEU A 71 7.47 4.61 -13.01
C LEU A 71 7.83 6.00 -13.59
N TYR A 72 7.14 6.40 -14.66
CA TYR A 72 7.34 7.70 -15.30
C TYR A 72 6.78 8.87 -14.48
N TYR A 73 5.49 8.85 -14.14
CA TYR A 73 4.84 10.05 -13.55
C TYR A 73 5.13 10.27 -12.07
N SER A 74 5.56 9.22 -11.35
CA SER A 74 6.04 9.36 -9.97
C SER A 74 7.38 10.10 -9.90
N GLY A 75 8.17 10.11 -10.98
CA GLY A 75 9.57 10.55 -10.97
C GLY A 75 10.57 9.42 -10.65
N ALA A 76 10.09 8.22 -10.32
CA ALA A 76 10.94 7.09 -9.97
C ALA A 76 11.95 6.69 -11.06
N LYS A 77 11.60 6.86 -12.35
CA LYS A 77 12.54 6.62 -13.45
C LYS A 77 13.78 7.51 -13.37
N GLU A 78 13.60 8.77 -13.00
CA GLU A 78 14.68 9.73 -12.86
C GLU A 78 15.55 9.40 -11.64
N GLU A 79 14.93 9.08 -10.50
CA GLU A 79 15.64 8.60 -9.30
C GLU A 79 16.49 7.36 -9.59
N MET A 80 15.91 6.39 -10.31
CA MET A 80 16.60 5.18 -10.74
C MET A 80 17.82 5.50 -11.60
N SER A 81 17.66 6.39 -12.57
CA SER A 81 18.76 6.78 -13.48
C SER A 81 19.87 7.56 -12.75
N ASN A 82 19.50 8.40 -11.79
CA ASN A 82 20.44 9.20 -10.99
C ASN A 82 21.22 8.37 -9.96
N ASN A 83 20.79 7.14 -9.68
CA ASN A 83 21.37 6.27 -8.66
C ASN A 83 21.72 4.89 -9.24
N GLU A 84 22.32 4.88 -10.43
CA GLU A 84 22.67 3.64 -11.15
C GLU A 84 23.52 2.69 -10.27
N GLY A 85 23.10 1.42 -10.23
CA GLY A 85 23.75 0.38 -9.44
C GLY A 85 23.54 0.47 -7.93
N LEU A 86 22.76 1.45 -7.43
CA LEU A 86 22.48 1.56 -5.99
C LEU A 86 21.65 0.39 -5.49
N TYR A 87 20.64 -0.05 -6.24
CA TYR A 87 19.77 -1.15 -5.81
C TYR A 87 20.58 -2.42 -5.49
N VAL A 88 21.48 -2.79 -6.39
CA VAL A 88 22.38 -3.95 -6.22
C VAL A 88 23.32 -3.77 -5.02
N LYS A 89 23.83 -2.56 -4.78
CA LYS A 89 24.66 -2.27 -3.59
C LYS A 89 23.88 -2.47 -2.30
N LEU A 90 22.62 -2.01 -2.23
CA LEU A 90 21.76 -2.16 -1.06
C LEU A 90 21.47 -3.62 -0.73
N LEU A 91 21.33 -4.49 -1.74
CA LEU A 91 21.13 -5.93 -1.53
C LEU A 91 22.33 -6.61 -0.86
N ASN A 92 23.54 -6.10 -1.07
CA ASN A 92 24.75 -6.65 -0.48
C ASN A 92 24.95 -6.21 0.99
N CYS A 93 24.29 -5.15 1.44
CA CYS A 93 24.49 -4.59 2.78
C CYS A 93 24.19 -5.61 3.90
N GLU A 94 23.14 -6.44 3.74
CA GLU A 94 22.80 -7.48 4.72
C GLU A 94 23.95 -8.48 4.92
N PHE A 95 24.53 -8.93 3.81
CA PHE A 95 25.64 -9.87 3.82
C PHE A 95 26.89 -9.25 4.46
N GLU A 96 27.20 -8.00 4.11
CA GLU A 96 28.32 -7.26 4.67
C GLU A 96 28.21 -7.07 6.20
N GLU A 97 27.01 -6.74 6.70
CA GLU A 97 26.78 -6.61 8.14
C GLU A 97 26.93 -7.95 8.88
N LYS A 98 26.35 -9.03 8.33
CA LYS A 98 26.48 -10.37 8.93
C LYS A 98 27.92 -10.84 8.96
N ASN A 99 28.71 -10.57 7.92
CA ASN A 99 30.14 -10.90 7.90
C ASN A 99 30.96 -10.13 8.94
N LYS A 100 30.50 -8.93 9.35
CA LYS A 100 31.08 -8.18 10.46
C LYS A 100 30.65 -8.73 11.84
N GLY A 101 29.87 -9.82 11.88
CA GLY A 101 29.35 -10.42 13.10
C GLY A 101 28.18 -9.64 13.71
N LEU A 102 27.55 -8.73 12.96
CA LEU A 102 26.38 -8.00 13.42
C LEU A 102 25.15 -8.91 13.47
N THR A 103 24.24 -8.59 14.37
CA THR A 103 22.98 -9.28 14.62
C THR A 103 21.87 -8.25 14.83
N LYS A 104 20.61 -8.68 14.85
CA LYS A 104 19.48 -7.78 15.16
C LYS A 104 19.59 -7.03 16.49
N LYS A 105 20.42 -7.49 17.43
CA LYS A 105 20.64 -6.79 18.71
C LYS A 105 21.52 -5.54 18.57
N ASN A 106 22.32 -5.46 17.51
CA ASN A 106 23.33 -4.42 17.33
C ASN A 106 23.29 -3.73 15.95
N SER A 107 22.43 -4.18 15.04
CA SER A 107 22.09 -3.47 13.79
C SER A 107 20.59 -3.25 13.72
N LYS A 108 20.22 -1.98 13.60
CA LYS A 108 18.83 -1.55 13.39
C LYS A 108 18.28 -2.05 12.04
N ALA A 109 19.13 -2.10 11.02
CA ALA A 109 18.78 -2.66 9.74
C ALA A 109 18.45 -4.16 9.87
N LEU A 110 19.29 -4.95 10.56
CA LEU A 110 19.02 -6.37 10.78
C LEU A 110 17.77 -6.62 11.65
N ASP A 111 17.44 -5.73 12.58
CA ASP A 111 16.17 -5.82 13.33
C ASP A 111 14.94 -5.53 12.44
N CYS A 112 15.03 -4.51 11.58
CA CYS A 112 14.00 -4.26 10.57
C CYS A 112 13.84 -5.44 9.62
N ILE A 113 14.94 -6.04 9.16
CA ILE A 113 14.92 -7.23 8.28
C ILE A 113 14.27 -8.41 9.00
N TYR A 114 14.54 -8.63 10.28
CA TYR A 114 13.84 -9.65 11.05
C TYR A 114 12.31 -9.44 11.06
N CYS A 115 11.85 -8.20 11.12
CA CYS A 115 10.42 -7.88 10.97
C CYS A 115 9.90 -8.12 9.54
N VAL A 116 10.69 -7.81 8.51
CA VAL A 116 10.38 -8.15 7.11
C VAL A 116 10.12 -9.65 6.96
N GLU A 117 11.04 -10.51 7.45
CA GLU A 117 10.91 -11.98 7.30
C GLU A 117 9.59 -12.52 7.87
N LYS A 118 9.20 -12.00 9.05
CA LYS A 118 7.93 -12.40 9.70
C LYS A 118 6.71 -12.04 8.86
N ASP A 119 6.82 -11.02 8.02
CA ASP A 119 5.71 -10.48 7.25
C ASP A 119 5.64 -11.07 5.84
N LEU A 120 6.76 -11.55 5.29
CA LEU A 120 6.82 -12.12 3.94
C LEU A 120 5.76 -13.22 3.74
N PHE A 121 5.76 -14.23 4.59
CA PHE A 121 4.88 -15.41 4.43
C PHE A 121 3.40 -15.14 4.70
N ARG A 122 3.09 -14.02 5.36
CA ARG A 122 1.70 -13.56 5.57
C ARG A 122 1.27 -12.49 4.57
N THR A 123 2.13 -12.13 3.61
CA THR A 123 1.79 -11.19 2.53
C THR A 123 1.02 -11.93 1.44
N PHE A 124 -0.26 -11.59 1.26
CA PHE A 124 -1.14 -12.20 0.26
C PHE A 124 -1.22 -13.74 0.28
N PRO A 125 -1.56 -14.36 1.43
CA PRO A 125 -1.55 -15.81 1.59
C PRO A 125 -2.57 -16.54 0.70
N ASP A 126 -3.57 -15.82 0.18
CA ASP A 126 -4.59 -16.34 -0.73
C ASP A 126 -4.30 -16.05 -2.22
N ASN A 127 -3.14 -15.46 -2.53
CA ASN A 127 -2.72 -15.19 -3.90
C ASN A 127 -1.83 -16.32 -4.43
N LYS A 128 -2.20 -16.88 -5.58
CA LYS A 128 -1.48 -18.00 -6.22
C LYS A 128 0.01 -17.72 -6.53
N TYR A 129 0.41 -16.46 -6.65
CA TYR A 129 1.79 -16.08 -6.93
C TYR A 129 2.61 -15.93 -5.64
N PHE A 130 1.98 -15.70 -4.49
CA PHE A 130 2.63 -15.56 -3.19
C PHE A 130 2.41 -16.79 -2.29
N GLU A 131 1.79 -17.84 -2.83
CA GLU A 131 1.58 -19.10 -2.11
C GLU A 131 2.93 -19.77 -1.79
N VAL A 132 3.08 -20.20 -0.54
CA VAL A 132 4.24 -20.93 -0.04
C VAL A 132 3.75 -22.27 0.49
N ASP A 133 4.40 -23.35 0.05
CA ASP A 133 4.06 -24.70 0.50
C ASP A 133 4.35 -24.84 2.00
N SER A 134 3.36 -25.29 2.78
CA SER A 134 3.46 -25.47 4.23
C SER A 134 4.64 -26.37 4.65
N SER A 135 5.03 -27.31 3.80
CA SER A 135 6.19 -28.19 4.05
C SER A 135 7.53 -27.46 4.09
N VAL A 136 7.62 -26.28 3.45
CA VAL A 136 8.79 -25.41 3.48
C VAL A 136 8.90 -24.66 4.81
N LEU A 137 7.76 -24.26 5.39
CA LEU A 137 7.68 -23.51 6.66
C LEU A 137 8.05 -24.37 7.88
N GLU A 138 7.85 -25.69 7.83
CA GLU A 138 8.13 -26.60 8.97
C GLU A 138 9.62 -26.93 9.14
N MET A 139 10.44 -26.79 8.08
CA MET A 139 11.88 -27.11 8.13
C MET A 139 12.73 -26.10 8.92
N GLU A 140 12.18 -24.94 9.32
CA GLU A 140 12.92 -23.80 9.90
C GLU A 140 13.03 -23.80 11.44
N THR A 141 12.48 -24.78 12.15
CA THR A 141 12.44 -24.75 13.63
C THR A 141 13.78 -25.01 14.34
N ASN A 142 14.91 -25.08 13.63
CA ASN A 142 16.23 -25.21 14.23
C ASN A 142 16.84 -23.84 14.59
N LYS A 143 16.60 -23.40 15.83
CA LYS A 143 16.86 -22.06 16.40
C LYS A 143 18.32 -21.53 16.41
N ASN A 144 19.27 -22.18 15.74
CA ASN A 144 20.71 -21.87 15.86
C ASN A 144 21.42 -21.45 14.55
N SER A 145 20.74 -21.24 13.42
CA SER A 145 21.40 -20.66 12.22
C SER A 145 21.12 -19.16 12.09
N THR A 146 22.15 -18.33 12.24
CA THR A 146 22.12 -16.87 12.00
C THR A 146 22.39 -16.46 10.55
N SER A 147 22.57 -17.43 9.64
CA SER A 147 22.70 -17.19 8.20
C SER A 147 21.43 -17.63 7.47
N PRO A 148 20.93 -16.90 6.45
CA PRO A 148 19.94 -17.44 5.55
C PRO A 148 20.59 -18.66 4.90
N SER A 149 20.12 -19.86 5.20
CA SER A 149 20.50 -21.05 4.43
C SER A 149 20.21 -20.78 2.94
N GLU A 150 21.02 -21.32 2.03
CA GLU A 150 20.85 -21.32 0.55
C GLU A 150 19.51 -21.91 0.05
N LYS A 151 18.47 -22.02 0.88
CA LYS A 151 17.20 -22.70 0.64
C LYS A 151 15.96 -21.78 0.62
N TYR A 152 16.14 -20.47 0.61
CA TYR A 152 15.01 -19.55 0.41
C TYR A 152 14.82 -19.22 -1.07
N TYR A 153 13.54 -19.16 -1.46
CA TYR A 153 12.98 -18.81 -2.77
C TYR A 153 12.72 -19.97 -3.75
N VAL A 154 11.95 -20.98 -3.32
CA VAL A 154 11.18 -21.80 -4.29
C VAL A 154 10.20 -20.92 -5.08
N ASN A 155 9.67 -19.87 -4.45
CA ASN A 155 8.76 -18.92 -5.06
C ASN A 155 9.48 -17.60 -5.40
N PRO A 156 9.61 -17.22 -6.70
CA PRO A 156 10.31 -16.00 -7.11
C PRO A 156 9.64 -14.72 -6.60
N TYR A 157 8.31 -14.70 -6.40
CA TYR A 157 7.63 -13.50 -5.88
C TYR A 157 7.99 -13.20 -4.42
N ILE A 158 8.17 -14.24 -3.60
CA ILE A 158 8.57 -14.08 -2.20
C ILE A 158 10.01 -13.56 -2.13
N GLY A 159 10.90 -14.06 -2.99
CA GLY A 159 12.27 -13.57 -3.05
C GLY A 159 12.41 -12.14 -3.53
N SER A 160 11.71 -11.80 -4.60
CA SER A 160 11.69 -10.42 -5.10
C SER A 160 11.07 -9.46 -4.07
N LEU A 161 10.01 -9.86 -3.36
CA LEU A 161 9.40 -9.04 -2.30
C LEU A 161 10.41 -8.76 -1.17
N ARG A 162 11.13 -9.81 -0.73
CA ARG A 162 12.18 -9.66 0.29
C ARG A 162 13.28 -8.71 -0.19
N ASN A 163 13.80 -8.90 -1.39
CA ASN A 163 14.86 -8.07 -1.94
C ASN A 163 14.45 -6.59 -1.99
N ILE A 164 13.23 -6.29 -2.45
CA ILE A 164 12.70 -4.91 -2.48
C ILE A 164 12.62 -4.31 -1.07
N LEU A 165 12.08 -5.06 -0.09
CA LEU A 165 11.91 -4.57 1.28
C LEU A 165 13.26 -4.40 2.01
N VAL A 166 14.18 -5.35 1.87
CA VAL A 166 15.53 -5.29 2.46
C VAL A 166 16.31 -4.11 1.88
N ALA A 167 16.29 -3.92 0.56
CA ALA A 167 16.92 -2.76 -0.07
C ALA A 167 16.30 -1.46 0.45
N PHE A 168 14.98 -1.41 0.65
CA PHE A 168 14.31 -0.22 1.19
C PHE A 168 14.66 0.06 2.66
N VAL A 169 14.85 -0.97 3.48
CA VAL A 169 15.34 -0.80 4.87
C VAL A 169 16.69 -0.09 4.85
N TYR A 170 17.67 -0.59 4.11
CA TYR A 170 18.98 0.07 4.02
C TYR A 170 18.89 1.44 3.38
N TYR A 171 18.04 1.62 2.36
CA TYR A 171 17.84 2.91 1.71
C TYR A 171 17.32 3.98 2.68
N SER A 172 16.34 3.62 3.52
CA SER A 172 15.58 4.57 4.34
C SER A 172 16.14 4.82 5.75
N LEU A 173 17.12 4.04 6.20
CA LEU A 173 17.84 4.28 7.44
C LEU A 173 18.95 5.33 7.24
N PRO A 174 19.29 6.12 8.26
CA PRO A 174 20.41 7.07 8.19
C PRO A 174 21.75 6.32 8.15
N LYS A 175 22.79 7.00 7.65
CA LYS A 175 24.15 6.44 7.59
C LYS A 175 24.72 6.06 8.95
N SER A 176 24.27 6.71 10.03
CA SER A 176 24.64 6.36 11.41
C SER A 176 24.17 4.95 11.80
N ASP A 177 23.10 4.48 11.16
CA ASP A 177 22.43 3.22 11.48
C ASP A 177 22.70 2.18 10.38
N ASN A 178 23.87 2.29 9.73
CA ASN A 178 24.31 1.50 8.58
C ASN A 178 23.36 1.56 7.37
N GLY A 179 22.55 2.61 7.26
CA GLY A 179 21.71 2.89 6.11
C GLY A 179 22.36 3.80 5.07
N TYR A 180 21.57 4.21 4.08
CA TYR A 180 22.00 5.06 2.97
C TYR A 180 21.59 6.53 3.16
N GLY A 181 20.53 6.79 3.93
CA GLY A 181 19.94 8.12 4.11
C GLY A 181 19.23 8.63 2.85
N GLY A 182 18.60 7.74 2.09
CA GLY A 182 17.92 8.04 0.83
C GLY A 182 16.52 8.65 0.97
N THR A 183 15.96 8.65 2.18
CA THR A 183 14.68 9.29 2.50
C THR A 183 14.88 10.54 3.33
N SER A 184 13.90 11.46 3.29
CA SER A 184 13.95 12.73 4.04
C SER A 184 13.70 12.58 5.55
N TYR A 185 13.33 11.38 5.99
CA TYR A 185 13.12 10.98 7.38
C TYR A 185 13.44 9.49 7.53
N THR A 186 13.76 9.06 8.75
CA THR A 186 14.07 7.65 9.04
C THR A 186 12.80 6.79 9.07
N ILE A 187 12.84 5.64 8.41
CA ILE A 187 11.71 4.72 8.28
C ILE A 187 12.08 3.31 8.76
N GLY A 188 13.05 2.67 8.12
CA GLY A 188 13.32 1.26 8.33
C GLY A 188 12.17 0.40 7.77
N TYR A 189 11.46 -0.32 8.64
CA TYR A 189 10.35 -1.18 8.25
C TYR A 189 9.12 -1.00 9.13
N CYS A 190 7.95 -0.84 8.49
CA CYS A 190 6.63 -0.85 9.12
C CYS A 190 5.78 -1.95 8.47
N GLN A 191 4.98 -2.67 9.26
CA GLN A 191 4.17 -3.81 8.80
C GLN A 191 3.23 -3.48 7.63
N SER A 192 2.85 -2.24 7.37
CA SER A 192 2.00 -1.89 6.22
C SER A 192 2.74 -1.90 4.87
N LEU A 193 4.08 -1.85 4.90
CA LEU A 193 4.94 -1.69 3.73
C LEU A 193 5.00 -2.92 2.84
N ASN A 194 4.92 -4.13 3.41
CA ASN A 194 4.90 -5.39 2.65
C ASN A 194 3.73 -5.46 1.66
N TYR A 195 2.55 -4.96 2.04
CA TYR A 195 1.37 -4.97 1.18
C TYR A 195 1.54 -4.02 -0.01
N ILE A 196 2.15 -2.86 0.21
CA ILE A 196 2.41 -1.89 -0.85
C ILE A 196 3.49 -2.44 -1.81
N ALA A 197 4.61 -2.92 -1.27
CA ALA A 197 5.69 -3.52 -2.08
C ALA A 197 5.21 -4.76 -2.84
N GLY A 198 4.43 -5.62 -2.19
CA GLY A 198 3.86 -6.82 -2.79
C GLY A 198 2.92 -6.51 -3.94
N LEU A 199 2.04 -5.51 -3.81
CA LEU A 199 1.13 -5.13 -4.89
C LEU A 199 1.89 -4.48 -6.06
N LEU A 200 2.92 -3.67 -5.78
CA LEU A 200 3.80 -3.16 -6.84
C LEU A 200 4.46 -4.31 -7.61
N LEU A 201 5.09 -5.25 -6.89
CA LEU A 201 5.72 -6.42 -7.51
C LEU A 201 4.73 -7.20 -8.36
N LEU A 202 3.53 -7.49 -7.82
CA LEU A 202 2.50 -8.23 -8.54
C LEU A 202 2.14 -7.57 -9.89
N ILE A 203 1.96 -6.24 -9.90
CA ILE A 203 1.58 -5.51 -11.11
C ILE A 203 2.74 -5.42 -12.10
N PHE A 204 3.95 -5.12 -11.62
CA PHE A 204 5.12 -5.02 -12.50
C PHE A 204 5.48 -6.37 -13.13
N SER A 205 5.47 -7.45 -12.34
CA SER A 205 5.74 -8.81 -12.83
C SER A 205 4.67 -9.27 -13.81
N GLN A 206 3.38 -9.01 -13.57
CA GLN A 206 2.32 -9.38 -14.52
C GLN A 206 2.34 -8.54 -15.80
N ASN A 207 2.74 -7.27 -15.73
CA ASN A 207 2.88 -6.44 -16.92
C ASN A 207 4.06 -6.87 -17.80
N ASN A 208 5.07 -7.53 -17.22
CA ASN A 208 6.32 -7.89 -17.90
C ASN A 208 6.77 -9.30 -17.49
N GLU A 209 5.92 -10.29 -17.73
CA GLU A 209 6.13 -11.66 -17.25
C GLU A 209 7.42 -12.29 -17.79
N ASP A 210 7.73 -12.07 -19.08
CA ASP A 210 8.95 -12.59 -19.71
C ASP A 210 10.21 -11.94 -19.12
N LEU A 211 10.16 -10.63 -18.83
CA LEU A 211 11.25 -9.94 -18.16
C LEU A 211 11.42 -10.41 -16.73
N PHE A 212 10.32 -10.63 -15.99
CA PHE A 212 10.39 -11.13 -14.62
C PHE A 212 11.01 -12.53 -14.55
N LYS A 213 10.66 -13.42 -15.49
CA LYS A 213 11.24 -14.77 -15.58
C LYS A 213 12.72 -14.77 -15.99
N SER A 214 13.11 -13.88 -16.89
CA SER A 214 14.48 -13.83 -17.42
C SER A 214 15.44 -12.98 -16.57
N ASN A 215 14.93 -11.94 -15.91
CA ASN A 215 15.67 -10.98 -15.10
C ASN A 215 14.77 -10.33 -14.04
N ALA A 216 14.51 -11.06 -12.95
CA ALA A 216 13.71 -10.56 -11.84
C ALA A 216 14.30 -9.27 -11.23
N THR A 217 15.62 -9.14 -11.14
CA THR A 217 16.31 -7.97 -10.56
C THR A 217 15.95 -6.66 -11.29
N ALA A 218 15.75 -6.68 -12.61
CA ALA A 218 15.30 -5.49 -13.34
C ALA A 218 13.88 -5.05 -12.94
N ILE A 219 12.98 -6.01 -12.71
CA ILE A 219 11.63 -5.74 -12.21
C ILE A 219 11.69 -5.23 -10.76
N GLU A 220 12.49 -5.89 -9.93
CA GLU A 220 12.70 -5.52 -8.53
C GLU A 220 13.21 -4.08 -8.39
N GLU A 221 14.19 -3.67 -9.20
CA GLU A 221 14.74 -2.31 -9.16
C GLU A 221 13.69 -1.27 -9.55
N MET A 222 12.90 -1.52 -10.60
CA MET A 222 11.80 -0.63 -10.98
C MET A 222 10.75 -0.53 -9.85
N CYS A 223 10.38 -1.66 -9.24
CA CYS A 223 9.48 -1.67 -8.09
C CYS A 223 10.06 -0.90 -6.90
N PHE A 224 11.33 -1.12 -6.58
CA PHE A 224 12.04 -0.44 -5.51
C PHE A 224 12.01 1.07 -5.67
N TRP A 225 12.30 1.59 -6.86
CA TRP A 225 12.29 3.05 -7.07
C TRP A 225 10.90 3.66 -7.03
N VAL A 226 9.88 2.97 -7.58
CA VAL A 226 8.49 3.40 -7.44
C VAL A 226 8.04 3.39 -5.99
N PHE A 227 8.41 2.35 -5.25
CA PHE A 227 8.12 2.19 -3.84
C PHE A 227 8.80 3.26 -2.98
N ALA A 228 10.10 3.48 -3.19
CA ALA A 228 10.87 4.49 -2.48
C ALA A 228 10.38 5.91 -2.77
N THR A 229 10.01 6.19 -4.02
CA THR A 229 9.45 7.49 -4.42
C THR A 229 8.06 7.70 -3.83
N LEU A 230 7.22 6.65 -3.84
CA LEU A 230 5.90 6.69 -3.22
C LEU A 230 6.01 7.10 -1.75
N ILE A 231 6.83 6.39 -0.99
CA ILE A 231 6.94 6.59 0.45
C ILE A 231 7.71 7.87 0.79
N GLY A 232 8.85 8.11 0.15
CA GLY A 232 9.75 9.19 0.51
C GLY A 232 9.36 10.57 -0.04
N LYS A 233 8.54 10.62 -1.10
CA LYS A 233 8.24 11.88 -1.83
C LYS A 233 6.76 12.15 -2.11
N ILE A 234 5.92 11.11 -2.26
CA ILE A 234 4.51 11.29 -2.69
C ILE A 234 3.54 11.24 -1.51
N LEU A 235 3.75 10.31 -0.59
CA LEU A 235 2.95 10.16 0.61
C LEU A 235 3.28 11.29 1.62
N PRO A 236 2.37 11.57 2.57
CA PRO A 236 2.62 12.52 3.65
C PRO A 236 3.95 12.22 4.35
N LYS A 237 4.72 13.28 4.63
CA LYS A 237 6.01 13.15 5.32
C LYS A 237 5.78 12.48 6.68
N GLU A 238 6.71 11.61 7.07
CA GLU A 238 6.67 10.90 8.36
C GLU A 238 5.43 10.00 8.56
N MET A 239 4.70 9.68 7.48
CA MET A 239 3.60 8.71 7.52
C MET A 239 4.03 7.33 8.03
N TYR A 240 5.28 6.96 7.77
CA TYR A 240 5.92 5.75 8.30
C TYR A 240 7.16 6.07 9.13
N GLY A 241 7.24 7.28 9.70
CA GLY A 241 8.38 7.67 10.52
C GLY A 241 8.53 6.76 11.73
N GLU A 242 9.78 6.41 12.06
CA GLU A 242 10.06 5.50 13.18
C GLU A 242 9.65 6.05 14.55
N ASN A 243 9.54 7.37 14.67
CA ASN A 243 9.06 8.08 15.85
C ASN A 243 7.53 8.05 15.91
N GLY A 244 6.94 6.85 15.96
CA GLY A 244 5.51 6.69 16.23
C GLY A 244 4.56 7.05 15.07
N MET A 245 5.04 7.11 13.83
CA MET A 245 4.22 7.44 12.65
C MET A 245 3.45 8.78 12.78
N GLU A 246 4.09 9.81 13.34
CA GLU A 246 3.49 11.14 13.56
C GLU A 246 2.76 11.69 12.32
N GLY A 247 3.32 11.51 11.12
CA GLY A 247 2.68 11.94 9.88
C GLY A 247 1.34 11.24 9.60
N ALA A 248 1.20 9.96 9.95
CA ALA A 248 -0.07 9.24 9.78
C ALA A 248 -1.10 9.69 10.82
N ILE A 249 -0.66 10.04 12.03
CA ILE A 249 -1.51 10.60 13.09
C ILE A 249 -2.02 11.98 12.66
N ILE A 250 -1.15 12.85 12.15
CA ILE A 250 -1.53 14.18 11.63
C ILE A 250 -2.57 14.05 10.51
N GLU A 251 -2.38 13.14 9.57
CA GLU A 251 -3.36 12.90 8.48
C GLU A 251 -4.70 12.38 9.02
N GLN A 252 -4.67 11.54 10.05
CA GLN A 252 -5.86 11.06 10.74
C GLN A 252 -6.62 12.21 11.43
N GLU A 253 -5.91 13.11 12.09
CA GLU A 253 -6.50 14.31 12.71
C GLU A 253 -7.06 15.28 11.65
N LEU A 254 -6.34 15.49 10.55
CA LEU A 254 -6.80 16.31 9.44
C LEU A 254 -8.10 15.76 8.85
N LEU A 255 -8.20 14.44 8.68
CA LEU A 255 -9.44 13.78 8.26
C LEU A 255 -10.60 14.08 9.22
N TRP A 256 -10.39 13.96 10.54
CA TRP A 256 -11.43 14.24 11.52
C TRP A 256 -11.85 15.70 11.53
N ASN A 257 -10.90 16.62 11.42
CA ASN A 257 -11.17 18.04 11.30
C ASN A 257 -12.02 18.35 10.06
N LEU A 258 -11.73 17.72 8.92
CA LEU A 258 -12.52 17.87 7.68
C LEU A 258 -13.94 17.30 7.82
N ILE A 259 -14.13 16.22 8.56
CA ILE A 259 -15.45 15.60 8.80
C ILE A 259 -16.28 16.47 9.75
N ILE A 260 -15.68 16.98 10.82
CA ILE A 260 -16.37 17.79 11.83
C ILE A 260 -16.68 19.19 11.32
N ALA A 261 -15.79 19.76 10.49
CA ALA A 261 -15.96 21.07 9.87
C ALA A 261 -17.32 21.16 9.16
N GLU A 262 -18.01 22.28 9.37
CA GLU A 262 -19.35 22.53 8.80
C GLU A 262 -20.36 21.40 9.07
N ASN A 263 -20.19 20.62 10.15
CA ASN A 263 -20.98 19.42 10.47
C ASN A 263 -21.04 18.39 9.33
N GLY A 264 -19.92 18.18 8.63
CA GLY A 264 -19.81 17.21 7.54
C GLY A 264 -20.61 17.57 6.29
N ARG A 265 -21.20 18.78 6.22
CA ARG A 265 -22.04 19.21 5.08
C ARG A 265 -21.26 19.28 3.78
N LYS A 266 -20.03 19.83 3.84
CA LYS A 266 -19.15 20.03 2.67
C LYS A 266 -18.86 18.74 1.90
N PHE A 267 -18.68 17.63 2.61
CA PHE A 267 -18.33 16.34 2.02
C PHE A 267 -19.47 15.32 2.02
N GLY A 268 -20.66 15.69 2.54
CA GLY A 268 -21.82 14.79 2.63
C GLY A 268 -21.62 13.66 3.63
N VAL A 269 -20.97 13.94 4.77
CA VAL A 269 -20.65 12.99 5.85
C VAL A 269 -21.25 13.44 7.19
N LYS A 270 -22.47 14.00 7.14
CA LYS A 270 -23.18 14.57 8.30
C LYS A 270 -23.41 13.57 9.45
N LYS A 271 -23.77 12.33 9.16
CA LYS A 271 -23.98 11.27 10.16
C LYS A 271 -22.66 10.81 10.76
N VAL A 272 -21.59 10.69 9.96
CA VAL A 272 -20.24 10.40 10.49
C VAL A 272 -19.76 11.54 11.39
N ALA A 273 -20.00 12.79 10.99
CA ALA A 273 -19.67 13.96 11.80
C ALA A 273 -20.45 14.01 13.12
N LYS A 274 -21.74 13.69 13.08
CA LYS A 274 -22.56 13.56 14.29
C LYS A 274 -22.02 12.43 15.19
N TRP A 275 -21.79 11.26 14.63
CA TRP A 275 -21.24 10.09 15.32
C TRP A 275 -19.93 10.42 16.06
N LYS A 276 -18.99 11.09 15.39
CA LYS A 276 -17.70 11.46 16.00
C LYS A 276 -17.88 12.39 17.20
N LYS A 277 -18.77 13.39 17.08
CA LYS A 277 -19.08 14.32 18.18
C LYS A 277 -19.75 13.63 19.35
N ASP A 278 -20.63 12.67 19.08
CA ASP A 278 -21.33 11.92 20.13
C ASP A 278 -20.33 11.00 20.88
N MET A 279 -19.37 10.40 20.17
CA MET A 279 -18.27 9.62 20.77
C MET A 279 -17.32 10.48 21.62
N GLU A 280 -16.92 11.67 21.15
CA GLU A 280 -16.07 12.60 21.93
C GLU A 280 -16.74 12.99 23.25
N LYS A 281 -18.06 13.25 23.23
CA LYS A 281 -18.82 13.53 24.45
C LYS A 281 -18.82 12.35 25.41
N LYS A 282 -19.03 11.11 24.92
CA LYS A 282 -19.00 9.89 25.74
C LYS A 282 -17.64 9.72 26.42
N ASN A 283 -16.54 9.89 25.67
CA ASN A 283 -15.19 9.77 26.20
C ASN A 283 -14.87 10.84 27.25
N ASN A 284 -15.27 12.10 27.03
CA ASN A 284 -15.06 13.17 28.01
C ASN A 284 -15.82 12.94 29.33
N ILE A 285 -17.00 12.30 29.26
CA ILE A 285 -17.77 11.92 30.46
C ILE A 285 -17.06 10.78 31.22
N MET A 286 -16.53 9.78 30.50
CA MET A 286 -15.79 8.66 31.10
C MET A 286 -14.44 9.10 31.71
N ASN A 287 -13.69 9.98 31.04
CA ASN A 287 -12.42 10.51 31.55
C ASN A 287 -12.60 11.45 32.76
N GLY A 288 -13.82 11.97 32.99
CA GLY A 288 -14.19 12.66 34.22
C GLY A 288 -14.40 11.73 35.42
N LEU A 289 -14.44 10.41 35.20
CA LEU A 289 -14.65 9.38 36.22
C LEU A 289 -13.39 8.56 36.49
N ASP A 290 -12.52 8.35 35.50
CA ASP A 290 -11.22 7.69 35.67
C ASP A 290 -10.16 8.39 34.81
N GLY A 291 -8.99 8.67 35.40
CA GLY A 291 -7.88 9.42 34.79
C GLY A 291 -7.15 8.69 33.65
N VAL A 292 -7.88 8.22 32.65
CA VAL A 292 -7.35 7.52 31.47
C VAL A 292 -6.82 8.56 30.45
N PRO A 293 -5.57 8.41 29.97
CA PRO A 293 -4.99 9.32 28.98
C PRO A 293 -5.74 9.35 27.63
N GLU A 294 -5.91 10.55 27.08
CA GLU A 294 -6.61 10.82 25.80
C GLU A 294 -6.03 10.09 24.59
N SER A 295 -4.76 9.69 24.65
CA SER A 295 -3.98 9.14 23.53
C SER A 295 -4.26 7.67 23.19
N GLU A 296 -4.98 6.93 24.03
CA GLU A 296 -5.21 5.48 23.81
C GLU A 296 -6.57 5.15 23.16
N ASN A 297 -7.49 6.11 23.03
CA ASN A 297 -8.84 5.84 22.55
C ASN A 297 -9.03 6.12 21.05
N LEU A 298 -8.18 5.50 20.21
CA LEU A 298 -8.48 5.47 18.78
C LEU A 298 -9.73 4.60 18.57
N THR A 299 -10.87 5.25 18.31
CA THR A 299 -12.13 4.56 18.03
C THR A 299 -11.94 3.48 16.96
N LYS A 300 -12.80 2.44 16.93
CA LYS A 300 -12.76 1.39 15.90
C LYS A 300 -12.68 1.97 14.47
N LEU A 301 -13.45 3.04 14.20
CA LEU A 301 -13.40 3.76 12.92
C LEU A 301 -12.04 4.47 12.68
N GLY A 302 -11.42 4.99 13.74
CA GLY A 302 -10.05 5.51 13.70
C GLY A 302 -9.03 4.45 13.34
N ILE A 303 -9.05 3.28 13.98
CA ILE A 303 -8.15 2.16 13.65
C ILE A 303 -8.32 1.74 12.19
N LEU A 304 -9.57 1.66 11.74
CA LEU A 304 -9.92 1.27 10.38
C LEU A 304 -9.43 2.27 9.33
N THR A 305 -9.73 3.56 9.52
CA THR A 305 -9.29 4.61 8.60
C THR A 305 -7.78 4.78 8.62
N PHE A 306 -7.14 4.60 9.77
CA PHE A 306 -5.68 4.55 9.88
C PHE A 306 -5.10 3.41 9.04
N LYS A 307 -5.67 2.20 9.14
CA LYS A 307 -5.28 1.06 8.30
C LYS A 307 -5.48 1.34 6.81
N TRP A 308 -6.59 1.96 6.42
CA TRP A 308 -6.85 2.31 5.02
C TRP A 308 -5.76 3.20 4.44
N MET A 309 -5.40 4.25 5.18
CA MET A 309 -4.40 5.22 4.73
C MET A 309 -3.01 4.60 4.72
N THR A 310 -2.59 3.95 5.82
CA THR A 310 -1.25 3.34 5.95
C THR A 310 -0.99 2.18 5.01
N THR A 311 -2.01 1.46 4.56
CA THR A 311 -1.84 0.40 3.54
C THR A 311 -2.06 0.90 2.11
N CYS A 312 -2.30 2.20 1.90
CA CYS A 312 -2.75 2.75 0.62
C CYS A 312 -3.92 1.94 0.03
N PHE A 313 -4.85 1.53 0.90
CA PHE A 313 -6.05 0.74 0.64
C PHE A 313 -5.84 -0.72 0.22
N VAL A 314 -4.60 -1.23 0.23
CA VAL A 314 -4.31 -2.63 -0.09
C VAL A 314 -4.93 -3.55 0.97
N GLY A 315 -5.61 -4.61 0.52
CA GLY A 315 -6.34 -5.53 1.40
C GLY A 315 -7.65 -4.97 1.96
N ILE A 316 -8.01 -3.73 1.59
CA ILE A 316 -9.27 -3.07 1.99
C ILE A 316 -10.24 -3.00 0.80
N LEU A 317 -9.76 -2.55 -0.36
CA LEU A 317 -10.54 -2.42 -1.58
C LEU A 317 -10.24 -3.58 -2.54
N PRO A 318 -11.17 -3.93 -3.46
CA PRO A 318 -10.84 -4.82 -4.57
C PRO A 318 -9.64 -4.28 -5.35
N ILE A 319 -8.76 -5.18 -5.82
CA ILE A 319 -7.49 -4.79 -6.44
C ILE A 319 -7.69 -3.79 -7.58
N GLU A 320 -8.66 -4.02 -8.48
CA GLU A 320 -9.02 -3.06 -9.52
C GLU A 320 -9.23 -1.64 -9.00
N THR A 321 -9.94 -1.50 -7.88
CA THR A 321 -10.18 -0.20 -7.28
C THR A 321 -8.91 0.37 -6.66
N VAL A 322 -8.10 -0.45 -5.97
CA VAL A 322 -6.80 -0.02 -5.43
C VAL A 322 -5.92 0.56 -6.55
N LEU A 323 -5.83 -0.12 -7.70
CA LEU A 323 -5.03 0.35 -8.83
C LEU A 323 -5.54 1.68 -9.37
N ARG A 324 -6.85 1.92 -9.36
CA ARG A 324 -7.44 3.20 -9.77
C ARG A 324 -7.17 4.33 -8.79
N VAL A 325 -7.09 4.00 -7.50
CA VAL A 325 -6.63 4.94 -6.47
C VAL A 325 -5.14 5.24 -6.69
N TRP A 326 -4.32 4.22 -6.93
CA TRP A 326 -2.87 4.37 -7.14
C TRP A 326 -2.53 5.15 -8.40
N ASP A 327 -3.26 4.95 -9.50
CA ASP A 327 -3.19 5.78 -10.72
C ASP A 327 -3.26 7.28 -10.36
N CYS A 328 -4.14 7.64 -9.41
CA CYS A 328 -4.30 9.00 -8.94
C CYS A 328 -3.24 9.40 -7.88
N ILE A 329 -2.82 8.51 -6.98
CA ILE A 329 -1.78 8.80 -5.98
C ILE A 329 -0.47 9.19 -6.68
N PHE A 330 -0.03 8.41 -7.67
CA PHE A 330 1.24 8.65 -8.37
C PHE A 330 1.28 9.94 -9.19
N THR A 331 0.14 10.60 -9.38
CA THR A 331 0.02 11.77 -10.28
C THR A 331 -0.53 13.01 -9.60
N GLU A 332 -1.41 12.86 -8.61
CA GLU A 332 -2.02 13.93 -7.82
C GLU A 332 -1.50 14.01 -6.39
N GLY A 333 -0.73 13.04 -5.93
CA GLY A 333 -0.11 13.02 -4.61
C GLY A 333 -1.01 12.54 -3.47
N SER A 334 -0.51 12.71 -2.25
CA SER A 334 -1.10 12.25 -0.99
C SER A 334 -2.53 12.69 -0.74
N ILE A 335 -2.97 13.85 -1.25
CA ILE A 335 -4.35 14.34 -1.09
C ILE A 335 -5.41 13.33 -1.61
N THR A 336 -5.01 12.45 -2.52
CA THR A 336 -5.85 11.36 -3.03
C THR A 336 -6.28 10.42 -1.89
N ILE A 337 -5.41 10.15 -0.91
CA ILE A 337 -5.72 9.29 0.24
C ILE A 337 -6.90 9.85 1.03
N LEU A 338 -6.82 11.12 1.46
CA LEU A 338 -7.91 11.78 2.18
C LEU A 338 -9.20 11.83 1.36
N ARG A 339 -9.13 12.12 0.06
CA ARG A 339 -10.31 12.14 -0.82
C ARG A 339 -10.99 10.78 -0.91
N VAL A 340 -10.22 9.71 -1.07
CA VAL A 340 -10.75 8.35 -1.14
C VAL A 340 -11.33 7.95 0.21
N THR A 341 -10.64 8.20 1.32
CA THR A 341 -11.15 7.93 2.67
C THR A 341 -12.47 8.66 2.94
N LEU A 342 -12.57 9.96 2.64
CA LEU A 342 -13.82 10.72 2.76
C LEU A 342 -14.94 10.16 1.87
N THR A 343 -14.60 9.74 0.65
CA THR A 343 -15.57 9.16 -0.28
C THR A 343 -16.13 7.84 0.27
N LEU A 344 -15.27 7.00 0.84
CA LEU A 344 -15.66 5.74 1.48
C LEU A 344 -16.55 5.98 2.70
N LEU A 345 -16.19 6.94 3.56
CA LEU A 345 -17.01 7.32 4.72
C LEU A 345 -18.38 7.87 4.29
N ARG A 346 -18.46 8.60 3.17
CA ARG A 346 -19.73 9.05 2.61
C ARG A 346 -20.57 7.89 2.08
N ILE A 347 -19.96 6.96 1.36
CA ILE A 347 -20.65 5.79 0.80
C ILE A 347 -21.28 4.96 1.94
N TYR A 348 -20.50 4.70 3.00
CA TYR A 348 -20.91 3.86 4.12
C TYR A 348 -21.49 4.65 5.30
N GLU A 349 -21.84 5.92 5.10
CA GLU A 349 -22.31 6.81 6.17
C GLU A 349 -23.51 6.22 6.92
N ASN A 350 -24.44 5.59 6.19
CA ASN A 350 -25.62 4.96 6.77
C ASN A 350 -25.26 3.76 7.65
N ASP A 351 -24.31 2.94 7.20
CA ASP A 351 -23.92 1.71 7.90
C ASP A 351 -23.09 2.03 9.14
N ILE A 352 -22.20 3.03 9.05
CA ILE A 352 -21.45 3.54 10.20
C ILE A 352 -22.42 4.07 11.28
N SER A 353 -23.45 4.83 10.88
CA SER A 353 -24.40 5.42 11.83
C SER A 353 -25.33 4.44 12.54
N LYS A 354 -25.41 3.19 12.06
CA LYS A 354 -26.30 2.15 12.65
C LYS A 354 -25.60 1.25 13.66
N ASN A 355 -24.27 1.16 13.62
CA ASN A 355 -23.49 0.16 14.35
C ASN A 355 -22.82 0.72 15.62
N ASP A 356 -23.56 1.50 16.42
CA ASP A 356 -23.01 2.18 17.60
C ASP A 356 -22.54 1.23 18.72
N ASP A 357 -23.00 -0.02 18.78
CA ASP A 357 -22.72 -0.94 19.90
C ASP A 357 -22.35 -2.40 19.54
N GLU A 358 -22.34 -2.83 18.26
CA GLU A 358 -22.09 -4.25 17.93
C GLU A 358 -20.73 -4.49 17.24
N LEU A 359 -19.95 -5.41 17.81
CA LEU A 359 -18.65 -5.87 17.31
C LEU A 359 -18.73 -6.41 15.86
N GLU A 360 -19.88 -6.94 15.44
CA GLU A 360 -20.08 -7.60 14.14
C GLU A 360 -20.31 -6.61 12.96
N GLY A 361 -20.72 -5.36 13.23
CA GLY A 361 -21.03 -4.37 12.18
C GLY A 361 -19.82 -3.82 11.40
N TRP A 362 -18.62 -3.99 11.95
CA TRP A 362 -17.38 -3.43 11.38
C TRP A 362 -16.71 -4.34 10.35
N ASP A 363 -17.02 -5.64 10.36
CA ASP A 363 -16.49 -6.61 9.39
C ASP A 363 -16.91 -6.32 7.94
N PHE A 364 -18.05 -5.63 7.76
CA PHE A 364 -18.50 -5.17 6.45
C PHE A 364 -17.61 -4.05 5.89
N ILE A 365 -17.00 -3.25 6.76
CA ILE A 365 -16.16 -2.10 6.40
C ILE A 365 -14.66 -2.49 6.32
N ASN A 366 -14.27 -3.62 6.94
CA ASN A 366 -12.92 -4.18 6.83
C ASN A 366 -12.57 -4.67 5.42
N VAL A 367 -13.57 -5.06 4.62
CA VAL A 367 -13.43 -5.36 3.19
C VAL A 367 -14.50 -4.55 2.47
N ILE A 368 -14.15 -3.33 2.09
CA ILE A 368 -15.07 -2.41 1.41
C ILE A 368 -15.49 -3.01 0.07
N LYS A 369 -16.80 -3.19 -0.09
CA LYS A 369 -17.41 -3.83 -1.26
C LYS A 369 -17.90 -2.75 -2.23
N ILE A 370 -16.99 -2.23 -3.06
CA ILE A 370 -17.33 -1.23 -4.08
C ILE A 370 -18.22 -1.77 -5.21
N TYR A 371 -18.39 -3.09 -5.34
CA TYR A 371 -19.27 -3.68 -6.36
C TYR A 371 -20.77 -3.37 -6.16
N GLU A 372 -21.15 -2.75 -5.04
CA GLU A 372 -22.52 -2.26 -4.81
C GLU A 372 -22.78 -0.84 -5.34
N LEU A 373 -21.74 -0.13 -5.79
CA LEU A 373 -21.85 1.25 -6.29
C LEU A 373 -22.17 1.36 -7.78
N TYR A 374 -22.33 0.22 -8.47
CA TYR A 374 -22.63 0.12 -9.90
C TYR A 374 -23.91 -0.66 -10.14
#